data_AF-A0A8C6WM78-F1
#
_entry.id   AF-A0A8C6WM78-F1
#
_cell.length_a   1.000
_cell.length_b   1.000
_cell.length_c   1.000
_cell.angle_alpha   90.00
_cell.angle_beta   90.00
_cell.angle_gamma   90.00
#
_symmetry.space_group_name_H-M   'P 1'
#
loop_
_entity.id
_entity.type
_entity.pdbx_description
1 polymer ?
#
loop_
_entity_poly.entity_id
_entity_poly.type
_entity_poly.pdbx_seq_one_letter_code
_entity_poly.pdbx_strand_id
1 'polypeptide(L)'
;LLFCSCRDQACAERRRRTIIPDCSHQEKHKPSCLDLQQLCRSDALCRSRLADYHTNCQMTQHSVTSCPHDNYYGCLMSYVGLVGSDVTPNYSDNSPSNISISLWCSCRGTGNQERVCEAFHRDFTHNTCLSESTQWGGPLT
;
A
#
# COMPACT_ATOMS: atom_id res chain seq x y z
N LEU A 1 -11.29 -0.83 -11.29
CA LEU A 1 -10.20 -0.10 -11.99
C LEU A 1 -8.87 -0.21 -11.23
N LEU A 2 -8.85 0.08 -9.92
CA LEU A 2 -7.60 0.13 -9.14
C LEU A 2 -6.83 -1.21 -9.10
N PHE A 3 -7.52 -2.35 -9.07
CA PHE A 3 -6.94 -3.69 -8.91
C PHE A 3 -7.10 -4.58 -10.16
N CYS A 4 -6.99 -4.02 -11.36
CA CYS A 4 -7.07 -4.84 -12.57
C CYS A 4 -5.80 -5.70 -12.76
N SER A 5 -5.96 -6.94 -13.24
CA SER A 5 -4.84 -7.77 -13.70
C SER A 5 -4.29 -7.25 -15.04
N CYS A 6 -2.98 -7.33 -15.26
CA CYS A 6 -2.34 -6.85 -16.48
C CYS A 6 -1.44 -7.90 -17.12
N ARG A 7 -1.39 -7.90 -18.47
CA ARG A 7 -0.51 -8.78 -19.27
C ARG A 7 0.71 -8.06 -19.83
N ASP A 8 0.65 -6.73 -19.93
CA ASP A 8 1.71 -5.90 -20.47
C ASP A 8 1.94 -4.64 -19.61
N GLN A 9 3.05 -3.95 -19.87
CA GLN A 9 3.43 -2.74 -19.14
C GLN A 9 2.46 -1.57 -19.39
N ALA A 10 1.79 -1.53 -20.55
CA ALA A 10 0.85 -0.46 -20.88
C ALA A 10 -0.41 -0.52 -19.99
N CYS A 11 -0.95 -1.71 -19.78
CA CYS A 11 -2.02 -1.95 -18.80
C CYS A 11 -1.55 -1.62 -17.39
N ALA A 12 -0.36 -2.09 -16.99
CA ALA A 12 0.15 -1.87 -15.63
C ALA A 12 0.41 -0.39 -15.34
N GLU A 13 0.88 0.37 -16.33
CA GLU A 13 1.03 1.82 -16.23
C GLU A 13 -0.32 2.52 -16.13
N ARG A 14 -1.35 2.07 -16.88
CA ARG A 14 -2.72 2.59 -16.73
C ARG A 14 -3.26 2.34 -15.33
N ARG A 15 -3.02 1.14 -14.77
CA ARG A 15 -3.38 0.80 -13.39
C ARG A 15 -2.69 1.72 -12.38
N ARG A 16 -1.37 1.89 -12.48
CA ARG A 16 -0.57 2.80 -11.63
C ARG A 16 -1.04 4.25 -11.72
N ARG A 17 -1.52 4.69 -12.88
CA ARG A 17 -2.05 6.04 -13.13
C ARG A 17 -3.50 6.25 -12.68
N THR A 18 -4.19 5.23 -12.17
CA THR A 18 -5.63 5.32 -11.78
C THR A 18 -5.89 6.48 -10.80
N ILE A 19 -4.96 6.73 -9.86
CA ILE A 19 -5.09 7.81 -8.87
C ILE A 19 -4.40 9.11 -9.29
N ILE A 20 -3.86 9.20 -10.51
CA ILE A 20 -3.09 10.36 -10.99
C ILE A 20 -1.91 10.67 -10.04
N PRO A 21 -0.91 9.77 -9.95
CA PRO A 21 0.15 9.86 -8.95
C PRO A 21 0.94 11.17 -9.01
N ASP A 22 1.08 11.77 -10.19
CA ASP A 22 1.80 13.04 -10.38
C ASP A 22 1.10 14.24 -9.68
N CYS A 23 -0.17 14.08 -9.28
CA CYS A 23 -0.95 15.09 -8.54
C CYS A 23 -1.24 14.68 -7.10
N SER A 24 -1.48 13.39 -6.83
CA SER A 24 -2.03 12.91 -5.55
C SER A 24 -1.06 12.10 -4.69
N HIS A 25 0.16 11.84 -5.16
CA HIS A 25 1.07 10.88 -4.52
C HIS A 25 2.54 11.29 -4.60
N GLN A 26 3.02 11.67 -5.79
CA GLN A 26 4.42 12.01 -6.03
C GLN A 26 4.64 13.51 -5.84
N GLU A 27 5.12 13.88 -4.67
CA GLU A 27 5.62 15.23 -4.41
C GLU A 27 7.09 15.37 -4.81
N LYS A 28 7.56 16.61 -5.06
CA LYS A 28 8.96 16.89 -5.44
C LYS A 28 9.97 16.37 -4.42
N HIS A 29 9.60 16.34 -3.14
CA HIS A 29 10.43 15.80 -2.07
C HIS A 29 9.83 14.50 -1.55
N LYS A 30 10.68 13.51 -1.27
CA LYS A 30 10.26 12.23 -0.71
C LYS A 30 10.54 12.24 0.80
N PRO A 31 9.54 12.45 1.67
CA PRO A 31 9.74 12.55 3.12
C PRO A 31 10.16 11.22 3.76
N SER A 32 10.51 11.27 5.05
CA SER A 32 10.66 10.06 5.85
C SER A 32 9.33 9.32 5.97
N CYS A 33 9.34 7.98 5.94
CA CYS A 33 8.11 7.21 6.17
C CYS A 33 7.57 7.41 7.60
N LEU A 34 8.44 7.72 8.56
CA LEU A 34 8.03 8.04 9.93
C LEU A 34 7.33 9.40 10.02
N ASP A 35 7.74 10.38 9.22
CA ASP A 35 7.07 11.69 9.18
C ASP A 35 5.65 11.55 8.60
N LEU A 36 5.49 10.78 7.51
CA LEU A 36 4.16 10.47 6.96
C LEU A 36 3.30 9.71 7.98
N GLN A 37 3.88 8.73 8.68
CA GLN A 37 3.17 8.00 9.72
C GLN A 37 2.72 8.94 10.85
N GLN A 38 3.57 9.86 11.28
CA GLN A 38 3.25 10.82 12.33
C GLN A 38 2.17 11.80 11.88
N LEU A 39 2.25 12.33 10.65
CA LEU A 39 1.25 13.22 10.08
C LEU A 39 -0.12 12.52 10.04
N CYS A 40 -0.16 11.31 9.49
CA CYS A 40 -1.38 10.50 9.45
C CYS A 40 -1.94 10.21 10.85
N ARG A 41 -1.09 9.94 11.84
CA ARG A 41 -1.54 9.68 13.22
C ARG A 41 -2.12 10.92 13.90
N SER A 42 -1.73 12.11 13.47
CA SER A 42 -2.26 13.37 13.99
C SER A 42 -3.65 13.71 13.46
N ASP A 43 -3.97 13.30 12.22
CA ASP A 43 -5.31 13.37 11.66
C ASP A 43 -6.20 12.19 12.13
N ALA A 44 -7.41 12.48 12.59
CA ALA A 44 -8.29 11.45 13.14
C ALA A 44 -8.78 10.45 12.09
N LEU A 45 -9.04 10.92 10.86
CA LEU A 45 -9.54 10.09 9.78
C LEU A 45 -8.42 9.19 9.25
N CYS A 46 -7.25 9.75 8.95
CA CYS A 46 -6.08 8.99 8.50
C CYS A 46 -5.66 7.96 9.53
N ARG A 47 -5.57 8.33 10.82
CA ARG A 47 -5.26 7.40 11.91
C ARG A 47 -6.22 6.21 11.93
N SER A 48 -7.53 6.46 11.80
CA SER A 48 -8.53 5.40 11.78
C SER A 48 -8.37 4.48 10.57
N ARG A 49 -8.13 5.05 9.38
CA ARG A 49 -7.96 4.26 8.15
C ARG A 49 -6.66 3.45 8.14
N LEU A 50 -5.58 3.99 8.70
CA LEU A 50 -4.32 3.28 8.86
C LEU A 50 -4.44 2.12 9.87
N ALA A 51 -5.19 2.29 10.94
CA ALA A 51 -5.49 1.20 11.88
C ALA A 51 -6.34 0.10 11.22
N ASP A 52 -7.34 0.48 10.42
CA ASP A 52 -8.17 -0.47 9.66
C ASP A 52 -7.33 -1.24 8.62
N TYR A 53 -6.43 -0.57 7.92
CA TYR A 53 -5.45 -1.22 7.03
C TYR A 53 -4.60 -2.26 7.75
N HIS A 54 -3.98 -1.91 8.88
CA HIS A 54 -3.20 -2.89 9.64
C HIS A 54 -4.07 -4.06 10.15
N THR A 55 -5.33 -3.81 10.51
CA THR A 55 -6.25 -4.87 10.98
C THR A 55 -6.57 -5.87 9.87
N ASN A 56 -6.81 -5.39 8.65
CA ASN A 56 -7.29 -6.24 7.55
C ASN A 56 -6.17 -6.74 6.61
N CYS A 57 -5.00 -6.11 6.60
CA CYS A 57 -3.89 -6.46 5.71
C CYS A 57 -2.65 -6.99 6.43
N GLN A 58 -2.58 -7.00 7.77
CA GLN A 58 -1.42 -7.56 8.47
C GLN A 58 -1.26 -9.03 8.14
N MET A 59 -0.06 -9.42 7.71
CA MET A 59 0.21 -10.80 7.33
C MET A 59 0.05 -11.77 8.51
N THR A 60 -0.65 -12.88 8.28
CA THR A 60 -0.81 -13.96 9.25
C THR A 60 -0.12 -15.24 8.78
N GLN A 61 0.67 -15.88 9.65
CA GLN A 61 1.47 -17.07 9.29
C GLN A 61 0.65 -18.35 9.07
N HIS A 62 -0.63 -18.37 9.47
CA HIS A 62 -1.47 -19.57 9.51
C HIS A 62 -2.63 -19.58 8.50
N SER A 63 -2.74 -18.54 7.67
CA SER A 63 -3.78 -18.39 6.64
C SER A 63 -3.26 -18.82 5.27
N VAL A 64 -4.10 -19.43 4.44
CA VAL A 64 -3.74 -19.86 3.06
C VAL A 64 -3.35 -18.65 2.21
N THR A 65 -4.04 -17.54 2.43
CA THR A 65 -3.90 -16.30 1.65
C THR A 65 -2.87 -15.31 2.21
N SER A 66 -2.22 -15.65 3.33
CA SER A 66 -1.48 -14.71 4.20
C SER A 66 -2.30 -13.56 4.79
N CYS A 67 -3.62 -13.48 4.54
CA CYS A 67 -4.50 -12.44 5.06
C CYS A 67 -5.28 -12.88 6.31
N PRO A 68 -5.64 -11.94 7.20
CA PRO A 68 -6.56 -12.19 8.30
C PRO A 68 -7.89 -12.77 7.78
N HIS A 69 -8.32 -13.88 8.39
CA HIS A 69 -9.56 -14.59 8.03
C HIS A 69 -9.68 -14.99 6.55
N ASP A 70 -8.56 -15.11 5.84
CA ASP A 70 -8.51 -15.34 4.39
C ASP A 70 -9.32 -14.34 3.56
N ASN A 71 -9.41 -13.10 4.05
CA ASN A 71 -10.28 -12.06 3.48
C ASN A 71 -9.52 -11.05 2.62
N TYR A 72 -9.30 -11.37 1.34
CA TYR A 72 -8.73 -10.43 0.37
C TYR A 72 -9.56 -9.15 0.24
N TYR A 73 -10.89 -9.27 0.23
CA TYR A 73 -11.77 -8.12 0.05
C TYR A 73 -11.62 -7.10 1.19
N GLY A 74 -11.51 -7.56 2.44
CA GLY A 74 -11.25 -6.71 3.59
C GLY A 74 -9.97 -5.90 3.43
N CYS A 75 -8.87 -6.56 3.05
CA CYS A 75 -7.60 -5.86 2.81
C CYS A 75 -7.71 -4.83 1.67
N LEU A 76 -8.35 -5.19 0.55
CA LEU A 76 -8.55 -4.26 -0.57
C LEU A 76 -9.38 -3.03 -0.18
N MET A 77 -10.43 -3.20 0.62
CA MET A 77 -11.27 -2.08 1.05
C MET A 77 -10.52 -1.15 2.01
N SER A 78 -9.74 -1.71 2.94
CA SER A 78 -8.90 -0.88 3.82
C SER A 78 -7.79 -0.17 3.05
N TYR A 79 -7.19 -0.82 2.03
CA TYR A 79 -6.25 -0.17 1.09
C TYR A 79 -6.91 1.02 0.36
N VAL A 80 -8.11 0.83 -0.20
CA VAL A 80 -8.85 1.91 -0.88
C VAL A 80 -9.11 3.06 0.08
N GLY A 81 -9.40 2.77 1.36
CA GLY A 81 -9.55 3.78 2.40
C GLY A 81 -8.33 4.70 2.53
N LEU A 82 -7.11 4.19 2.38
CA LEU A 82 -5.90 5.00 2.48
C LEU A 82 -5.70 5.97 1.31
N VAL A 83 -6.37 5.74 0.17
CA VAL A 83 -6.24 6.61 -0.99
C VAL A 83 -6.80 8.00 -0.69
N GLY A 84 -5.95 9.02 -0.87
CA GLY A 84 -6.26 10.42 -0.54
C GLY A 84 -5.90 10.84 0.89
N SER A 85 -5.13 10.02 1.61
CA SER A 85 -4.56 10.34 2.92
C SER A 85 -3.05 10.61 2.85
N ASP A 86 -2.42 11.04 3.95
CA ASP A 86 -0.97 11.27 4.03
C ASP A 86 -0.14 10.01 3.75
N VAL A 87 -0.72 8.84 3.97
CA VAL A 87 -0.12 7.52 3.71
C VAL A 87 -0.79 6.84 2.51
N THR A 88 -1.11 7.61 1.46
CA THR A 88 -1.68 7.05 0.22
C THR A 88 -0.70 6.06 -0.42
N PRO A 89 -1.03 4.76 -0.52
CA PRO A 89 -0.20 3.79 -1.22
C PRO A 89 -0.48 3.80 -2.72
N ASN A 90 0.50 3.39 -3.53
CA ASN A 90 0.31 3.13 -4.95
C ASN A 90 1.27 2.03 -5.44
N TYR A 91 1.05 1.56 -6.67
CA TYR A 91 2.00 0.68 -7.35
C TYR A 91 3.35 1.38 -7.52
N SER A 92 4.42 0.71 -7.08
CA SER A 92 5.79 1.24 -7.12
C SER A 92 6.31 1.39 -8.55
N ASP A 93 5.86 0.52 -9.46
CA ASP A 93 6.28 0.46 -10.85
C ASP A 93 5.11 0.03 -11.77
N ASN A 94 5.42 -0.24 -13.04
CA ASN A 94 4.49 -0.73 -14.06
C ASN A 94 4.72 -2.22 -14.38
N SER A 95 5.10 -3.01 -13.38
CA SER A 95 5.21 -4.46 -13.52
C SER A 95 3.83 -5.12 -13.73
N PRO A 96 3.65 -5.97 -14.76
CA PRO A 96 2.38 -6.66 -14.98
C PRO A 96 2.07 -7.71 -13.90
N SER A 97 3.09 -8.41 -13.41
CA SER A 97 2.96 -9.60 -12.57
C SER A 97 3.60 -9.48 -11.19
N ASN A 98 4.75 -8.82 -11.07
CA ASN A 98 5.40 -8.61 -9.77
C ASN A 98 4.79 -7.37 -9.10
N ILE A 99 3.73 -7.56 -8.32
CA ILE A 99 3.00 -6.47 -7.69
C ILE A 99 3.80 -5.94 -6.50
N SER A 100 4.34 -4.73 -6.64
CA SER A 100 4.94 -3.97 -5.54
C SER A 100 4.11 -2.74 -5.26
N ILE A 101 3.75 -2.55 -4.00
CA ILE A 101 3.01 -1.40 -3.50
C ILE A 101 3.85 -0.68 -2.45
N SER A 102 3.91 0.64 -2.52
CA SER A 102 4.69 1.45 -1.58
C SER A 102 4.01 2.77 -1.28
N LEU A 103 4.49 3.42 -0.22
CA LEU A 103 4.20 4.81 0.07
C LEU A 103 5.22 5.72 -0.64
N TRP A 104 4.84 6.98 -0.88
CA TRP A 104 5.80 8.00 -1.34
C TRP A 104 6.73 8.48 -0.21
N CYS A 105 7.56 7.60 0.34
CA CYS A 105 8.51 7.93 1.39
C CYS A 105 9.84 7.17 1.27
N SER A 106 10.80 7.52 2.11
CA SER A 106 12.11 6.85 2.23
C SER A 106 12.44 6.60 3.71
N CYS A 107 13.24 5.57 3.98
CA CYS A 107 13.85 5.36 5.30
C CYS A 107 15.33 5.71 5.35
N ARG A 108 15.90 6.21 4.25
CA ARG A 108 17.29 6.67 4.23
C ARG A 108 17.45 7.89 5.14
N GLY A 109 18.46 7.86 6.01
CA GLY A 109 18.82 9.01 6.84
C GLY A 109 18.02 9.16 8.14
N THR A 110 17.20 8.18 8.53
CA THR A 110 16.48 8.18 9.82
C THR A 110 17.35 7.77 11.02
N GLY A 111 18.63 7.46 10.79
CA GLY A 111 19.59 7.13 11.84
C GLY A 111 19.18 5.91 12.67
N ASN A 112 19.07 6.09 13.99
CA ASN A 112 18.70 5.03 14.92
C ASN A 112 17.26 4.49 14.73
N GLN A 113 16.40 5.19 13.98
CA GLN A 113 15.03 4.76 13.71
C GLN A 113 14.85 4.04 12.37
N GLU A 114 15.92 3.76 11.63
CA GLU A 114 15.85 3.08 10.32
C GLU A 114 15.10 1.75 10.36
N ARG A 115 15.35 0.91 11.38
CA ARG A 115 14.61 -0.36 11.54
C ARG A 115 13.11 -0.17 11.75
N VAL A 116 12.72 0.86 12.51
CA VAL A 116 11.32 1.16 12.80
C VAL A 116 10.64 1.71 11.53
N CYS A 117 11.34 2.57 10.80
CA CYS A 117 10.89 3.09 9.51
C CYS A 117 10.69 1.96 8.50
N GLU A 118 11.69 1.07 8.37
CA GLU A 118 11.63 -0.07 7.45
C GLU A 118 10.50 -1.02 7.81
N ALA A 119 10.27 -1.29 9.10
CA ALA A 119 9.16 -2.12 9.53
C ALA A 119 7.82 -1.55 9.04
N PHE A 120 7.57 -0.25 9.26
CA PHE A 120 6.37 0.41 8.76
C PHE A 120 6.27 0.38 7.23
N HIS A 121 7.36 0.63 6.51
CA HIS A 121 7.33 0.61 5.04
C HIS A 121 7.15 -0.81 4.47
N ARG A 122 7.59 -1.84 5.19
CA ARG A 122 7.40 -3.25 4.85
C ARG A 122 5.95 -3.71 4.99
N ASP A 123 5.14 -3.05 5.81
CA ASP A 123 3.70 -3.29 5.88
C ASP A 123 2.98 -3.07 4.53
N PHE A 124 3.61 -2.33 3.61
CA PHE A 124 3.17 -2.13 2.23
C PHE A 124 4.02 -2.89 1.21
N THR A 125 5.35 -2.77 1.30
CA THR A 125 6.27 -3.27 0.26
C THR A 125 6.53 -4.77 0.30
N HIS A 126 6.41 -5.39 1.47
CA HIS A 126 6.72 -6.81 1.71
C HIS A 126 5.52 -7.50 2.36
N ASN A 127 4.32 -7.18 1.86
CA ASN A 127 3.07 -7.70 2.39
C ASN A 127 2.43 -8.63 1.37
N THR A 128 2.58 -9.95 1.58
CA THR A 128 2.01 -10.98 0.71
C THR A 128 0.50 -10.95 0.69
N CYS A 129 -0.17 -10.65 1.82
CA CYS A 129 -1.62 -10.48 1.84
C CYS A 129 -2.04 -9.39 0.83
N LEU A 130 -1.37 -8.24 0.86
CA LEU A 130 -1.68 -7.13 -0.03
C LEU A 130 -1.36 -7.45 -1.51
N SER A 131 -0.20 -8.04 -1.80
CA SER A 131 0.19 -8.36 -3.18
C SER A 131 -0.75 -9.40 -3.79
N GLU A 132 -1.13 -10.44 -3.04
CA GLU A 132 -2.07 -11.47 -3.49
C GLU A 132 -3.49 -10.91 -3.60
N SER A 133 -3.93 -10.09 -2.63
CA SER A 133 -5.25 -9.43 -2.68
C SER A 133 -5.40 -8.59 -3.94
N THR A 134 -4.36 -7.85 -4.32
CA THR A 134 -4.41 -6.98 -5.52
C THR A 134 -4.24 -7.74 -6.83
N GLN A 135 -3.65 -8.94 -6.79
CA GLN A 135 -3.52 -9.82 -7.96
C GLN A 135 -4.77 -10.67 -8.19
N TRP A 136 -5.37 -11.23 -7.14
CA TRP A 136 -6.45 -12.22 -7.22
C TRP A 136 -7.79 -11.74 -6.66
N GLY A 137 -7.79 -10.77 -5.75
CA GLY A 137 -9.00 -10.23 -5.11
C GLY A 137 -9.69 -9.09 -5.89
N GLY A 138 -9.10 -8.63 -7.01
CA GLY A 138 -9.79 -7.75 -7.95
C GLY A 138 -11.05 -8.43 -8.53
N PRO A 139 -12.01 -7.68 -9.11
CA PRO A 139 -13.28 -8.24 -9.57
C PRO A 139 -13.07 -9.20 -10.75
N LEU A 140 -12.79 -10.45 -10.41
CA LEU A 140 -12.84 -11.67 -11.22
C LEU A 140 -13.46 -12.81 -10.40
N THR A 141 -14.50 -12.46 -9.62
CA THR A 141 -15.66 -13.30 -9.30
C THR A 141 -16.91 -12.55 -9.73
#